data_AF-A0A968F6M2-F1
#
_entry.id   AF-A0A968F6M2-F1
#
_cell.length_a   1.000
_cell.length_b   1.000
_cell.length_c   1.000
_cell.angle_alpha   90.00
_cell.angle_beta   90.00
_cell.angle_gamma   90.00
#
_symmetry.space_group_name_H-M   'P 1'
#
loop_
_entity.id
_entity.type
_entity.pdbx_description
1 polymer ?
#
loop_
_entity_poly.entity_id
_entity_poly.type
_entity_poly.pdbx_seq_one_letter_code
_entity_poly.pdbx_strand_id
1 'polypeptide(L)' 'MEKLSNTADKPTILLVCTGNSCRSQMAEGLIKHSFGESVKVYSAGSHPAGVVH' A
#
# COMPACT_ATOMS: atom_id res chain seq x y z
N MET A 1 26.21 -20.36 -1.95
CA MET A 1 25.19 -20.48 -0.88
C MET A 1 24.87 -19.07 -0.42
N GLU A 2 23.95 -18.40 -1.12
CA GLU A 2 23.41 -17.13 -0.65
C GLU A 2 22.13 -17.42 0.12
N LYS A 3 21.99 -16.70 1.23
CA LYS A 3 21.26 -17.08 2.44
C LYS A 3 19.79 -17.40 2.17
N LEU A 4 19.30 -18.54 2.69
CA LEU A 4 17.88 -18.69 3.01
C LEU A 4 17.55 -17.70 4.14
N SER A 5 17.32 -16.43 3.81
CA SER A 5 16.59 -15.55 4.72
C SER A 5 15.16 -16.07 4.72
N ASN A 6 14.72 -16.57 5.87
CA ASN A 6 13.31 -16.79 6.15
C ASN A 6 12.56 -15.51 5.75
N THR A 7 11.90 -15.51 4.59
CA THR A 7 11.05 -14.41 4.17
C THR A 7 9.84 -14.45 5.08
N ALA A 8 9.98 -13.95 6.31
CA ALA A 8 8.83 -13.45 7.03
C ALA A 8 8.14 -12.51 6.04
N ASP A 9 6.99 -12.92 5.52
CA ASP A 9 6.33 -12.27 4.40
C ASP A 9 6.24 -10.77 4.70
N LYS A 10 6.73 -9.93 3.79
CA LYS A 10 6.77 -8.47 4.02
C LYS A 10 5.36 -8.04 4.49
N PRO A 11 5.24 -7.28 5.58
CA PRO A 11 3.93 -6.88 6.11
C PRO A 11 3.11 -6.26 5.00
N THR A 12 1.88 -6.74 4.84
CA THR A 12 0.97 -6.23 3.80
C THR A 12 -0.03 -5.27 4.44
N ILE A 13 -0.13 -4.07 3.87
CA ILE A 13 -0.99 -2.99 4.34
C ILE A 13 -2.00 -2.66 3.24
N LEU A 14 -3.28 -2.67 3.58
CA LEU A 14 -4.37 -2.23 2.71
C LEU A 14 -5.02 -0.97 3.27
N LEU A 15 -5.01 0.11 2.49
CA LEU A 15 -5.62 1.39 2.84
C LEU A 15 -6.99 1.51 2.15
N VAL A 16 -8.05 1.64 2.94
CA VAL A 16 -9.42 1.69 2.40
C VAL A 16 -10.04 3.06 2.66
N CYS A 17 -10.63 3.66 1.63
CA CYS A 17 -11.54 4.79 1.77
C CYS A 17 -12.81 4.56 0.93
N THR A 18 -13.69 5.57 0.80
CA THR A 18 -14.88 5.43 -0.04
C THR A 18 -14.51 5.45 -1.53
N GLY A 19 -13.88 6.53 -2.00
CA GLY A 19 -13.68 6.78 -3.44
C GLY A 19 -12.40 6.21 -4.06
N ASN A 20 -11.46 5.68 -3.29
CA ASN A 20 -10.08 5.43 -3.72
C ASN A 20 -9.43 6.56 -4.53
N SER A 21 -9.76 7.82 -4.24
CA SER A 21 -9.43 8.96 -5.10
C SER A 21 -8.50 10.00 -4.47
N CYS A 22 -8.50 10.12 -3.13
CA CYS A 22 -7.62 11.05 -2.40
C CYS A 22 -6.91 10.37 -1.23
N ARG A 23 -7.64 10.11 -0.13
CA ARG A 23 -7.03 9.75 1.17
C ARG A 23 -6.23 8.45 1.12
N SER A 24 -6.81 7.38 0.56
CA SER A 24 -6.12 6.09 0.45
C SER A 24 -4.93 6.15 -0.51
N GLN A 25 -5.03 6.94 -1.59
CA GLN A 25 -3.94 7.16 -2.56
C GLN A 25 -2.77 7.93 -1.94
N MET A 26 -3.06 9.04 -1.25
CA MET A 26 -2.03 9.82 -0.54
C MET A 26 -1.33 8.99 0.54
N ALA A 27 -2.09 8.22 1.32
CA ALA A 27 -1.53 7.35 2.34
C ALA A 27 -0.65 6.25 1.73
N GLU A 28 -1.03 5.67 0.59
CA GLU A 28 -0.21 4.67 -0.11
C GLU A 28 1.13 5.25 -0.54
N GLY A 29 1.11 6.44 -1.15
CA GLY A 29 2.32 7.16 -1.55
C GLY A 29 3.22 7.49 -0.36
N LEU A 30 2.65 7.97 0.74
CA LEU A 30 3.38 8.32 1.95
C LEU A 30 4.06 7.10 2.60
N ILE A 31 3.34 5.98 2.71
CA ILE A 31 3.90 4.75 3.30
C ILE A 31 4.98 4.17 2.40
N LYS A 32 4.76 4.11 1.08
CA LYS A 32 5.79 3.65 0.13
C LYS A 32 7.05 4.52 0.20
N HIS A 33 6.89 5.84 0.32
CA HIS A 33 8.02 6.75 0.47
C HIS A 33 8.78 6.54 1.78
N SER A 34 8.06 6.33 2.88
CA SER A 34 8.66 6.23 4.23
C SER A 34 9.30 4.87 4.51
N PHE A 35 8.72 3.79 4.02
CA PHE A 35 9.13 2.41 4.33
C PHE A 35 9.77 1.67 3.15
N GLY A 36 9.74 2.25 1.95
CA GLY A 36 10.34 1.68 0.75
C GLY A 36 9.88 0.24 0.52
N GLU A 37 10.83 -0.66 0.30
CA GLU A 37 10.55 -2.06 0.04
C GLU A 37 10.35 -2.93 1.29
N SER A 38 10.32 -2.37 2.50
CA SER A 38 10.16 -3.16 3.73
C SER A 38 8.73 -3.67 3.92
N VAL A 39 7.75 -3.12 3.21
CA VAL A 39 6.32 -3.45 3.30
C VAL A 39 5.68 -3.55 1.91
N LYS A 40 4.57 -4.29 1.81
CA LYS A 40 3.68 -4.31 0.64
C LYS A 40 2.50 -3.39 0.92
N VAL A 41 2.23 -2.40 0.07
CA VAL A 41 1.18 -1.40 0.30
C VAL A 41 0.23 -1.35 -0.89
N TYR A 42 -1.07 -1.37 -0.60
CA TYR A 42 -2.16 -1.29 -1.57
C TYR A 42 -3.23 -0.30 -1.10
N SER A 43 -4.01 0.26 -2.02
CA SER A 43 -5.18 1.08 -1.71
C SER A 43 -6.45 0.57 -2.40
N ALA A 44 -7.60 0.78 -1.77
CA ALA A 44 -8.91 0.39 -2.28
C ALA A 44 -10.03 1.37 -1.88
N GLY A 45 -11.15 1.26 -2.58
CA GLY A 45 -12.36 2.04 -2.38
C GLY A 45 -13.58 1.15 -2.21
N SER A 46 -14.46 1.43 -1.26
CA SER A 46 -15.76 0.73 -1.19
C SER A 46 -16.69 1.13 -2.34
N HIS A 47 -16.59 2.38 -2.81
CA HIS A 47 -17.28 2.91 -3.99
C HIS A 47 -16.29 3.75 -4.80
N PRO A 48 -15.39 3.13 -5.57
CA PRO A 48 -14.33 3.83 -6.30
C PRO A 48 -14.89 4.94 -7.21
N ALA A 49 -14.30 6.13 -7.15
CA ALA A 49 -14.74 7.31 -7.90
C ALA A 49 -14.41 7.24 -9.40
N GLY A 50 -13.64 6.23 -9.83
CA GLY A 50 -13.17 6.06 -11.20
C GLY A 50 -12.03 6.98 -11.62
N VAL A 51 -11.74 8.02 -10.83
CA VAL A 51 -10.62 8.95 -11.05
C VAL A 51 -9.91 9.24 -9.73
N VAL A 52 -8.59 9.44 -9.82
CA VAL A 52 -7.79 10.02 -8.75
C VAL A 52 -7.87 11.54 -8.87
N HIS A 53 -8.04 12.24 -7.75
CA HIS A 53 -8.13 13.70 -7.70
C HIS A 53 -6.75 14.35 -7.74
#